data_AF-A0A0A3ISM9-F1
#
_entry.id   AF-A0A0A3ISM9-F1
#
_cell.length_a   1.000
_cell.length_b   1.000
_cell.length_c   1.000
_cell.angle_alpha   90.00
_cell.angle_beta   90.00
_cell.angle_gamma   90.00
#
_symmetry.space_group_name_H-M   'P 1'
#
loop_
_entity.id
_entity.type
_entity.pdbx_description
1 polymer ?
#
loop_
_entity_poly.entity_id
_entity_poly.type
_entity_poly.pdbx_seq_one_letter_code
_entity_poly.pdbx_strand_id
1 'polypeptide(L)'
;MYTNKQVANSLEKQHLQNVRKYYLSIADINIALSAVHQAIMPQIDLKKYQFATDYIHQYISYTSVWNLKFVANLESPEVALLQIFHLHYIFDQEPKERFIKERALLAEQERHFYNLKPYKIEHMEKRKQKMLDYIKSHI
;
A
#
# COMPACT_ATOMS: atom_id res chain seq x y z
N MET A 1 28.48 -29.34 -21.93
CA MET A 1 28.47 -28.00 -21.29
C MET A 1 27.39 -27.04 -21.80
N TYR A 2 26.75 -27.26 -22.96
CA TYR A 2 25.71 -26.35 -23.51
C TYR A 2 24.34 -26.42 -22.79
N THR A 3 24.00 -27.58 -22.23
CA THR A 3 22.71 -27.83 -21.54
C THR A 3 22.56 -26.97 -20.28
N ASN A 4 23.62 -26.84 -19.48
CA ASN A 4 23.60 -26.03 -18.25
C ASN A 4 23.40 -24.53 -18.53
N LYS A 5 23.95 -24.03 -19.66
CA LYS A 5 23.80 -22.61 -20.06
C LYS A 5 22.37 -22.30 -20.52
N GLN A 6 21.73 -23.22 -21.25
CA GLN A 6 20.34 -23.05 -21.69
C GLN A 6 19.35 -23.13 -20.53
N VAL A 7 19.57 -24.05 -19.58
CA VAL A 7 18.76 -24.17 -18.36
C VAL A 7 18.92 -22.92 -17.48
N ALA A 8 20.16 -22.45 -17.27
CA ALA A 8 20.41 -21.22 -16.51
C ALA A 8 19.70 -19.99 -17.13
N ASN A 9 19.81 -19.81 -18.45
CA ASN A 9 19.13 -18.72 -19.15
C ASN A 9 17.59 -18.81 -19.07
N SER A 10 17.04 -20.03 -19.03
CA SER A 10 15.59 -20.25 -18.89
C SER A 10 15.11 -19.87 -17.48
N LEU A 11 15.85 -20.30 -16.45
CA LEU A 11 15.58 -19.96 -15.05
C LEU A 11 15.68 -18.45 -14.81
N GLU A 12 16.67 -17.78 -15.40
CA GLU A 12 16.83 -16.33 -15.33
C GLU A 12 15.63 -15.59 -15.97
N LYS A 13 15.20 -16.01 -17.16
CA LYS A 13 14.01 -15.43 -17.81
C LYS A 13 12.74 -15.63 -16.99
N GLN A 14 12.55 -16.82 -16.42
CA GLN A 14 11.40 -17.10 -15.55
C GLN A 14 11.44 -16.25 -14.27
N HIS A 15 12.62 -16.10 -13.67
CA HIS A 15 12.80 -15.23 -12.52
C HIS A 15 12.45 -13.77 -12.85
N LEU A 16 12.97 -13.22 -13.95
CA LEU A 16 12.65 -11.86 -14.39
C LEU A 16 11.16 -11.64 -14.67
N GLN A 17 10.49 -12.63 -15.27
CA GLN A 17 9.04 -12.58 -15.49
C GLN A 17 8.26 -12.56 -14.18
N ASN A 18 8.66 -13.39 -13.20
CA ASN A 18 8.02 -13.43 -11.90
C ASN A 18 8.23 -12.12 -11.11
N VAL A 19 9.43 -11.57 -11.15
CA VAL A 19 9.74 -10.27 -10.54
C VAL A 19 8.91 -9.16 -11.17
N ARG A 20 8.78 -9.13 -12.50
CA ARG A 20 7.95 -8.13 -13.19
C ARG A 20 6.47 -8.27 -12.82
N LYS A 21 5.95 -9.50 -12.76
CA LYS A 21 4.57 -9.76 -12.32
C LYS A 21 4.33 -9.26 -10.91
N TYR A 22 5.28 -9.48 -9.99
CA TYR A 22 5.19 -8.99 -8.63
C TYR A 22 5.03 -7.46 -8.58
N TYR A 23 5.91 -6.70 -9.24
CA TYR A 23 5.84 -5.24 -9.25
C TYR A 23 4.56 -4.71 -9.92
N LEU A 24 4.10 -5.36 -10.99
CA LEU A 24 2.81 -5.04 -11.61
C LEU A 24 1.64 -5.24 -10.64
N SER A 25 1.62 -6.36 -9.91
CA SER A 25 0.58 -6.60 -8.90
C SER A 25 0.61 -5.57 -7.77
N ILE A 26 1.79 -5.12 -7.34
CA ILE A 26 1.93 -4.04 -6.36
C ILE A 26 1.42 -2.71 -6.93
N ALA A 27 1.72 -2.41 -8.20
CA ALA A 27 1.20 -1.24 -8.90
C ALA A 27 -0.34 -1.24 -8.97
N ASP A 28 -0.95 -2.37 -9.34
CA ASP A 28 -2.40 -2.50 -9.40
C ASP A 28 -3.04 -2.25 -8.03
N ILE A 29 -2.46 -2.82 -6.96
CA ILE A 29 -2.90 -2.60 -5.57
C ILE A 29 -2.79 -1.11 -5.21
N ASN A 30 -1.64 -0.48 -5.46
CA ASN A 30 -1.43 0.93 -5.13
C ASN A 30 -2.37 1.87 -5.89
N ILE A 31 -2.67 1.57 -7.16
CA ILE A 31 -3.65 2.30 -7.97
C ILE A 31 -5.05 2.17 -7.35
N ALA A 32 -5.46 0.95 -6.99
CA ALA A 32 -6.77 0.72 -6.38
C ALA A 32 -6.91 1.42 -5.03
N LEU A 33 -5.89 1.36 -4.16
CA LEU A 33 -5.86 2.06 -2.88
C LEU A 33 -5.87 3.59 -3.06
N SER A 34 -5.17 4.11 -4.06
CA SER A 34 -5.19 5.54 -4.39
C SER A 34 -6.59 5.98 -4.84
N ALA A 35 -7.29 5.15 -5.63
CA ALA A 35 -8.68 5.40 -6.01
C ALA A 35 -9.62 5.43 -4.80
N VAL A 36 -9.41 4.56 -3.80
CA VAL A 36 -10.14 4.61 -2.53
C VAL A 36 -9.90 5.93 -1.81
N HIS A 37 -8.64 6.38 -1.69
CA HIS A 37 -8.33 7.69 -1.13
C HIS A 37 -9.05 8.83 -1.86
N GLN A 38 -9.05 8.83 -3.21
CA GLN A 38 -9.77 9.85 -3.99
C GLN A 38 -11.26 9.87 -3.71
N ALA A 39 -11.88 8.68 -3.61
CA ALA A 39 -13.32 8.57 -3.41
C ALA A 39 -13.78 9.11 -2.04
N ILE A 40 -12.97 8.89 -0.99
CA ILE A 40 -13.31 9.32 0.37
C ILE A 40 -12.89 10.76 0.66
N MET A 41 -11.84 11.27 0.00
CA MET A 41 -11.26 12.60 0.23
C MET A 41 -12.30 13.74 0.32
N PRO A 42 -13.29 13.88 -0.60
CA PRO A 42 -14.26 14.97 -0.52
C PRO A 42 -15.29 14.81 0.61
N GLN A 43 -15.31 13.67 1.30
CA GLN A 43 -16.33 13.30 2.27
C GLN A 43 -15.81 13.24 3.71
N ILE A 44 -14.52 13.49 3.93
CA ILE A 44 -13.87 13.42 5.24
C ILE A 44 -13.25 14.77 5.61
N ASP A 45 -13.08 15.03 6.91
CA ASP A 45 -12.28 16.16 7.37
C ASP A 45 -10.79 15.77 7.33
N LEU A 46 -10.06 16.31 6.34
CA LEU A 46 -8.62 16.04 6.20
C LEU A 46 -7.80 16.50 7.40
N LYS A 47 -8.25 17.54 8.13
CA LYS A 47 -7.53 18.01 9.33
C LYS A 47 -7.56 16.97 10.45
N LYS A 48 -8.66 16.23 10.58
CA LYS A 48 -8.79 15.12 11.54
C LYS A 48 -7.73 14.02 11.31
N TYR A 49 -7.31 13.84 10.07
CA TYR A 49 -6.39 12.78 9.65
C TYR A 49 -4.99 13.27 9.30
N GLN A 50 -4.70 14.55 9.55
CA GLN A 50 -3.47 15.22 9.11
C GLN A 50 -2.20 14.49 9.58
N PHE A 51 -2.11 14.10 10.86
CA PHE A 51 -0.91 13.43 11.38
C PHE A 51 -0.70 12.03 10.79
N ALA A 52 -1.79 11.30 10.49
CA ALA A 52 -1.69 10.02 9.81
C ALA A 52 -1.20 10.22 8.36
N THR A 53 -1.73 11.23 7.68
CA THR A 53 -1.29 11.66 6.35
C THR A 53 0.19 12.08 6.34
N ASP A 54 0.62 12.89 7.31
CA ASP A 54 1.99 13.41 7.40
C ASP A 54 3.01 12.31 7.67
N TYR A 55 2.66 11.33 8.51
CA TYR A 55 3.50 10.15 8.72
C TYR A 55 3.79 9.44 7.39
N ILE A 56 2.77 9.26 6.57
CA ILE A 56 2.87 8.51 5.31
C ILE A 56 3.61 9.31 4.25
N HIS A 57 3.41 10.63 4.21
CA HIS A 57 4.13 11.51 3.30
C HIS A 57 5.65 11.45 3.47
N GLN A 58 6.16 11.06 4.64
CA GLN A 58 7.60 10.81 4.83
C GLN A 58 8.14 9.66 3.95
N TYR A 59 7.27 8.81 3.42
CA TYR A 59 7.62 7.62 2.64
C TYR A 59 7.12 7.67 1.19
N ILE A 60 6.34 8.69 0.83
CA ILE A 60 5.87 8.92 -0.54
C ILE A 60 6.77 9.94 -1.18
N SER A 61 7.44 9.55 -2.27
CA SER A 61 8.33 10.47 -2.96
C SER A 61 7.55 11.41 -3.86
N TYR A 62 7.84 12.72 -3.76
CA TYR A 62 7.42 13.76 -4.70
C TYR A 62 5.90 13.94 -4.89
N THR A 63 5.06 13.35 -4.03
CA THR A 63 3.59 13.50 -4.09
C THR A 63 2.93 13.27 -2.72
N SER A 64 1.61 13.12 -2.68
CA SER A 64 0.81 12.83 -1.49
C SER A 64 0.13 11.46 -1.57
N VAL A 65 -0.28 10.93 -0.40
CA VAL A 65 -1.14 9.75 -0.31
C VAL A 65 -2.50 9.99 -1.00
N TRP A 66 -2.91 11.26 -1.04
CA TRP A 66 -4.10 11.74 -1.75
C TRP A 66 -3.87 11.97 -3.24
N ASN A 67 -2.71 11.70 -3.82
CA ASN A 67 -2.51 11.86 -5.27
C ASN A 67 -1.29 11.07 -5.77
N LEU A 68 -1.31 9.75 -5.65
CA LEU A 68 -0.21 8.92 -6.15
C LEU A 68 -0.15 8.94 -7.69
N LYS A 69 0.91 9.53 -8.23
CA LYS A 69 1.13 9.70 -9.68
C LYS A 69 2.45 9.13 -10.21
N PHE A 70 3.38 8.77 -9.33
CA PHE A 70 4.73 8.34 -9.72
C PHE A 70 4.85 6.82 -9.75
N VAL A 71 5.38 6.27 -10.84
CA VAL A 71 5.60 4.82 -11.03
C VAL A 71 6.40 4.21 -9.88
N ALA A 72 7.45 4.91 -9.41
CA ALA A 72 8.25 4.45 -8.26
C ALA A 72 7.44 4.29 -6.97
N ASN A 73 6.40 5.10 -6.78
CA ASN A 73 5.49 4.92 -5.64
C ASN A 73 4.48 3.80 -5.91
N LEU A 74 4.03 3.63 -7.16
CA LEU A 74 3.08 2.58 -7.54
C LEU A 74 3.69 1.19 -7.41
N GLU A 75 4.95 0.99 -7.79
CA GLU A 75 5.61 -0.32 -7.68
C GLU A 75 6.16 -0.59 -6.26
N SER A 76 5.98 0.34 -5.32
CA SER A 76 6.51 0.22 -3.96
C SER A 76 5.56 -0.54 -3.02
N PRO A 77 5.97 -1.70 -2.47
CA PRO A 77 5.17 -2.41 -1.48
C PRO A 77 5.07 -1.64 -0.16
N GLU A 78 6.02 -0.76 0.16
CA GLU A 78 5.96 0.10 1.35
C GLU A 78 4.84 1.12 1.21
N VAL A 79 4.67 1.71 0.03
CA VAL A 79 3.59 2.65 -0.25
C VAL A 79 2.23 1.96 -0.11
N ALA A 80 2.09 0.73 -0.62
CA ALA A 80 0.85 -0.04 -0.49
C ALA A 80 0.54 -0.35 0.98
N LEU A 81 1.54 -0.78 1.75
CA LEU A 81 1.39 -1.06 3.18
C LEU A 81 0.92 0.19 3.95
N LEU A 82 1.54 1.33 3.69
CA LEU A 82 1.21 2.58 4.36
C LEU A 82 -0.16 3.12 3.95
N GLN A 83 -0.54 2.98 2.67
CA GLN A 83 -1.89 3.28 2.21
C GLN A 83 -2.95 2.43 2.92
N ILE A 84 -2.70 1.12 3.09
CA ILE A 84 -3.58 0.22 3.83
C ILE A 84 -3.74 0.70 5.27
N PHE A 85 -2.63 1.02 5.96
CA PHE A 85 -2.69 1.52 7.34
C PHE A 85 -3.42 2.85 7.46
N HIS A 86 -3.24 3.75 6.51
CA HIS A 86 -3.95 5.02 6.46
C HIS A 86 -5.46 4.84 6.39
N LEU A 87 -5.90 4.01 5.44
CA LEU A 87 -7.31 3.79 5.17
C LEU A 87 -7.96 3.08 6.35
N HIS A 88 -7.30 2.09 6.95
CA HIS A 88 -7.76 1.48 8.20
C HIS A 88 -7.92 2.53 9.30
N TYR A 89 -6.91 3.38 9.52
CA TYR A 89 -6.99 4.41 10.54
C TYR A 89 -8.16 5.39 10.31
N ILE A 90 -8.37 5.84 9.07
CA ILE A 90 -9.51 6.70 8.72
C ILE A 90 -10.83 5.96 8.98
N PHE A 91 -10.94 4.74 8.48
CA PHE A 91 -12.15 3.94 8.55
C PHE A 91 -12.51 3.47 9.96
N ASP A 92 -11.54 3.31 10.86
CA ASP A 92 -11.79 3.01 12.28
C ASP A 92 -12.38 4.23 13.03
N GLN A 93 -12.15 5.44 12.52
CA GLN A 93 -12.61 6.70 13.11
C GLN A 93 -13.89 7.25 12.46
N GLU A 94 -14.38 6.60 11.39
CA GLU A 94 -15.61 6.93 10.68
C GLU A 94 -16.71 5.91 11.01
N PRO A 95 -18.00 6.31 11.02
CA PRO A 95 -19.12 5.38 11.23
C PRO A 95 -19.07 4.18 10.27
N LYS A 96 -19.52 3.02 10.75
CA LYS A 96 -19.42 1.74 10.01
C LYS A 96 -20.32 1.72 8.77
N GLU A 97 -21.38 2.51 8.79
CA GLU A 97 -22.36 2.66 7.70
C GLU A 97 -21.82 3.52 6.55
N ARG A 98 -20.73 4.27 6.79
CA ARG A 98 -20.06 5.06 5.75
C ARG A 98 -19.03 4.21 5.01
N PHE A 99 -18.83 4.55 3.74
CA PHE A 99 -17.76 4.00 2.91
C PHE A 99 -17.80 2.48 2.74
N ILE A 100 -19.01 1.87 2.72
CA ILE A 100 -19.17 0.41 2.66
C ILE A 100 -18.44 -0.19 1.45
N LYS A 101 -18.54 0.46 0.27
CA LYS A 101 -17.88 0.00 -0.96
C LYS A 101 -16.37 0.11 -0.84
N GLU A 102 -15.88 1.24 -0.33
CA GLU A 102 -14.46 1.54 -0.19
C GLU A 102 -13.80 0.66 0.87
N ARG A 103 -14.49 0.34 1.97
CA ARG A 103 -14.05 -0.64 2.98
C ARG A 103 -13.94 -2.05 2.39
N ALA A 104 -14.89 -2.45 1.54
CA ALA A 104 -14.83 -3.73 0.85
C ALA A 104 -13.64 -3.79 -0.12
N LEU A 105 -13.39 -2.72 -0.88
CA LEU A 105 -12.23 -2.59 -1.76
C LEU A 105 -10.92 -2.64 -0.98
N LEU A 106 -10.82 -1.93 0.16
CA LEU A 106 -9.65 -2.01 1.04
C LEU A 106 -9.39 -3.45 1.48
N ALA A 107 -10.40 -4.15 1.98
CA ALA A 107 -10.26 -5.54 2.44
C ALA A 107 -9.86 -6.50 1.30
N GLU A 108 -10.32 -6.25 0.07
CA GLU A 108 -9.90 -7.01 -1.10
C GLU A 108 -8.41 -6.76 -1.43
N GLN A 109 -8.01 -5.50 -1.53
CA GLN A 109 -6.63 -5.14 -1.85
C GLN A 109 -5.64 -5.56 -0.75
N GLU A 110 -6.04 -5.50 0.51
CA GLU A 110 -5.26 -6.01 1.64
C GLU A 110 -5.03 -7.53 1.53
N ARG A 111 -6.06 -8.31 1.17
CA ARG A 111 -5.89 -9.75 0.92
C ARG A 111 -4.93 -10.00 -0.24
N HIS A 112 -5.05 -9.25 -1.34
CA HIS A 112 -4.12 -9.36 -2.46
C HIS A 112 -2.68 -9.04 -2.05
N PHE A 113 -2.48 -7.96 -1.28
CA PHE A 113 -1.19 -7.56 -0.77
C PHE A 113 -0.57 -8.63 0.13
N TYR A 114 -1.33 -9.21 1.07
CA TYR A 114 -0.82 -10.28 1.94
C TYR A 114 -0.51 -11.58 1.20
N ASN A 115 -1.26 -11.90 0.15
CA ASN A 115 -0.98 -13.06 -0.69
C ASN A 115 0.36 -12.93 -1.44
N LEU A 116 0.80 -11.71 -1.76
CA LEU A 116 2.12 -11.44 -2.34
C LEU A 116 3.27 -11.60 -1.33
N LYS A 117 2.95 -11.68 -0.03
CA LYS A 117 3.92 -11.82 1.08
C LYS A 117 5.12 -10.85 0.99
N PRO A 118 4.88 -9.53 0.79
CA PRO A 118 5.96 -8.55 0.66
C PRO A 118 6.75 -8.39 1.97
N TYR A 119 6.09 -8.63 3.11
CA TYR A 119 6.68 -8.51 4.44
C TYR A 119 6.21 -9.64 5.35
N LYS A 120 6.98 -9.88 6.42
CA LYS A 120 6.53 -10.71 7.56
C LYS A 120 5.45 -9.97 8.34
N ILE A 121 4.47 -10.69 8.87
CA ILE A 121 3.38 -10.12 9.69
C ILE A 121 3.93 -9.27 10.84
N GLU A 122 4.93 -9.79 11.57
CA GLU A 122 5.58 -9.08 12.67
C GLU A 122 6.16 -7.70 12.25
N HIS A 123 6.70 -7.60 11.05
CA HIS A 123 7.22 -6.34 10.52
C HIS A 123 6.09 -5.37 10.19
N MET A 124 4.98 -5.87 9.63
CA MET A 124 3.80 -5.05 9.35
C MET A 124 3.18 -4.52 10.64
N GLU A 125 3.01 -5.36 11.66
CA GLU A 125 2.48 -4.95 12.96
C GLU A 125 3.38 -3.90 13.64
N LYS A 126 4.70 -4.13 13.66
CA LYS A 126 5.65 -3.14 14.18
C LYS A 126 5.56 -1.82 13.42
N ARG A 127 5.31 -1.87 12.10
CA ARG A 127 5.18 -0.68 11.27
C ARG A 127 3.89 0.07 11.54
N LYS A 128 2.77 -0.64 11.70
CA LYS A 128 1.48 -0.08 12.11
C LYS A 128 1.59 0.59 13.48
N GLN A 129 2.22 -0.07 14.45
CA GLN A 129 2.42 0.49 15.79
C GLN A 129 3.23 1.79 15.74
N LYS A 130 4.29 1.86 14.95
CA LYS A 130 5.07 3.11 14.77
C LYS A 130 4.22 4.27 14.23
N MET A 131 3.29 4.00 13.31
CA MET A 131 2.38 5.02 12.81
C MET A 131 1.44 5.51 13.92
N LEU A 132 0.86 4.59 14.68
CA LEU A 132 -0.04 4.92 15.79
C LEU A 132 0.69 5.70 16.88
N ASP A 133 1.91 5.31 17.23
CA ASP A 133 2.75 6.01 18.20
C ASP A 133 3.07 7.44 17.73
N TYR A 134 3.40 7.61 16.44
CA TYR A 134 3.61 8.92 15.84
C TYR A 134 2.36 9.79 15.92
N ILE A 135 1.19 9.25 15.56
CA ILE A 135 -0.07 10.00 15.66
C ILE A 135 -0.32 10.43 17.11
N LYS A 136 -0.16 9.50 18.07
CA LYS A 136 -0.38 9.77 19.49
C LYS A 136 0.56 10.83 20.06
N SER A 137 1.79 10.93 19.56
CA SER A 137 2.75 11.94 20.04
C SER A 137 2.49 13.35 19.50
N HIS A 138 1.53 13.52 18.58
CA HIS A 138 1.19 14.81 17.95
C HIS A 138 -0.25 15.26 18.21
N ILE A 139 -1.03 14.50 18.99
CA ILE A 139 -2.35 14.88 19.51
C ILE A 139 -2.19 15.47 20.91
#